data_AF-A0A414STE7-F1
#
_entry.id   AF-A0A414STE7-F1
#
_cell.length_a   1.000
_cell.length_b   1.000
_cell.length_c   1.000
_cell.angle_alpha   90.00
_cell.angle_beta   90.00
_cell.angle_gamma   90.00
#
_symmetry.space_group_name_H-M   'P 1'
#
loop_
_entity.id
_entity.type
_entity.pdbx_description
1 polymer ?
#
loop_
_entity_poly.entity_id
_entity_poly.type
_entity_poly.pdbx_seq_one_letter_code
_entity_poly.pdbx_strand_id
1 'polypeptide(L)'
;MMYSEFLAMSGKEESYISYREYTESIEPIYMDCKLNTKQEFIEFFNETFEKMVYPVVEKILDDLPLTDKWEYVYGNRSDIQKKLETADDKA
;
A
#
# COMPACT_ATOMS: atom_id res chain seq x y z
N MET A 1 8.86 -10.97 -17.50
CA MET A 1 7.99 -11.82 -16.65
C MET A 1 6.56 -11.50 -17.05
N MET A 2 5.61 -12.42 -16.92
CA MET A 2 4.20 -12.08 -17.22
C MET A 2 3.57 -11.38 -16.01
N TYR A 3 2.56 -10.53 -16.21
CA TYR A 3 1.88 -9.83 -15.10
C TYR A 3 1.29 -10.77 -14.04
N SER A 4 0.63 -11.85 -14.46
CA SER A 4 0.10 -12.86 -13.54
C SER A 4 1.20 -13.60 -12.76
N GLU A 5 2.34 -13.83 -13.39
CA GLU A 5 3.53 -14.41 -12.74
C GLU A 5 4.12 -13.42 -11.72
N PHE A 6 4.17 -12.13 -12.05
CA PHE A 6 4.60 -11.08 -11.13
C PHE A 6 3.70 -10.99 -9.89
N LEU A 7 2.38 -10.97 -10.03
CA LEU A 7 1.46 -10.96 -8.88
C LEU A 7 1.66 -12.19 -8.00
N ALA A 8 1.75 -13.38 -8.61
CA ALA A 8 1.94 -14.63 -7.87
C ALA A 8 3.27 -14.66 -7.09
N MET A 9 4.35 -14.16 -7.66
CA MET A 9 5.67 -14.16 -7.02
C MET A 9 5.83 -13.03 -5.99
N SER A 10 5.33 -11.83 -6.29
CA SER A 10 5.46 -10.65 -5.41
C SER A 10 4.52 -10.70 -4.21
N GLY A 11 3.42 -11.46 -4.30
CA GLY A 11 2.36 -11.47 -3.30
C GLY A 11 1.51 -10.19 -3.32
N LYS A 12 1.59 -9.39 -4.38
CA LYS A 12 0.76 -8.19 -4.56
C LYS A 12 -0.57 -8.55 -5.23
N GLU A 13 -1.57 -7.75 -4.94
CA GLU A 13 -2.89 -7.84 -5.57
C GLU A 13 -3.02 -6.82 -6.71
N GLU A 14 -3.90 -7.11 -7.67
CA GLU A 14 -4.23 -6.20 -8.77
C GLU A 14 -4.86 -4.88 -8.28
N SER A 15 -5.51 -4.91 -7.11
CA SER A 15 -6.01 -3.72 -6.41
C SER A 15 -4.90 -2.74 -6.03
N TYR A 16 -3.66 -3.21 -5.97
CA TYR A 16 -2.51 -2.48 -5.48
C TYR A 16 -1.49 -2.16 -6.58
N ILE A 17 -1.36 -3.04 -7.56
CA ILE A 17 -0.56 -2.81 -8.77
C ILE A 17 -1.39 -3.30 -9.95
N SER A 18 -1.88 -2.38 -10.76
CA SER A 18 -2.66 -2.68 -11.95
C SER A 18 -1.78 -3.21 -13.09
N TYR A 19 -2.41 -3.89 -14.06
CA TYR A 19 -1.74 -4.34 -15.28
C TYR A 19 -1.00 -3.21 -16.00
N ARG A 20 -1.62 -2.01 -16.03
CA ARG A 20 -1.03 -0.83 -16.68
C ARG A 20 0.22 -0.37 -15.96
N GLU A 21 0.18 -0.25 -14.63
CA GLU A 21 1.36 0.14 -13.83
C GLU A 21 2.50 -0.88 -13.98
N TYR A 22 2.14 -2.16 -14.00
CA TYR A 22 3.11 -3.22 -14.28
C TYR A 22 3.79 -3.01 -15.64
N THR A 23 3.03 -2.92 -16.73
CA THR A 23 3.60 -2.82 -18.09
C THR A 23 4.31 -1.50 -18.36
N GLU A 24 3.83 -0.38 -17.82
CA GLU A 24 4.44 0.93 -18.08
C GLU A 24 5.64 1.22 -17.17
N SER A 25 5.68 0.66 -15.95
CA SER A 25 6.67 1.05 -14.94
C SER A 25 7.56 -0.08 -14.45
N ILE A 26 7.01 -1.28 -14.22
CA ILE A 26 7.75 -2.38 -13.57
C ILE A 26 8.42 -3.28 -14.60
N GLU A 27 7.70 -3.66 -15.66
CA GLU A 27 8.16 -4.54 -16.72
C GLU A 27 9.43 -4.00 -17.41
N PRO A 28 9.54 -2.69 -17.77
CA PRO A 28 10.76 -2.16 -18.37
C PRO A 28 11.96 -2.29 -17.43
N ILE A 29 11.78 -2.03 -16.13
CA ILE A 29 12.85 -2.17 -15.13
C ILE A 29 13.29 -3.63 -15.04
N TYR A 30 12.35 -4.57 -15.02
CA TYR A 30 12.66 -6.00 -15.03
C TYR A 30 13.46 -6.40 -16.27
N MET A 31 13.09 -5.90 -17.45
CA MET A 31 13.74 -6.24 -18.72
C MET A 31 15.15 -5.66 -18.86
N ASP A 32 15.41 -4.49 -18.26
CA ASP A 32 16.73 -3.83 -18.26
C ASP A 32 17.62 -4.25 -17.08
N CYS A 33 17.06 -4.97 -16.11
CA CYS A 33 17.76 -5.36 -14.91
C CYS A 33 18.88 -6.38 -15.18
N LYS A 34 20.01 -6.25 -14.48
CA LYS A 34 21.13 -7.22 -14.54
C LYS A 34 21.01 -8.36 -13.51
N LEU A 35 19.86 -8.49 -12.85
CA LEU A 35 19.60 -9.61 -11.94
C LEU A 35 19.46 -10.91 -12.73
N ASN A 36 19.96 -12.00 -12.18
CA ASN A 36 20.12 -13.26 -12.91
C ASN A 36 18.83 -14.10 -12.88
N THR A 37 17.96 -13.85 -11.90
CA THR A 37 16.72 -14.62 -11.73
C THR A 37 15.49 -13.74 -11.49
N LYS A 38 14.31 -14.27 -11.81
CA LYS A 38 13.03 -13.65 -11.46
C LYS A 38 12.87 -13.49 -9.95
N GLN A 39 13.35 -14.45 -9.17
CA GLN A 39 13.29 -14.45 -7.71
C GLN A 39 14.06 -13.26 -7.13
N GLU A 40 15.32 -13.06 -7.57
CA GLU A 40 16.16 -11.93 -7.14
C GLU A 40 15.49 -10.59 -7.46
N PHE A 41 14.87 -10.47 -8.64
CA PHE A 41 14.13 -9.26 -8.98
C PHE A 41 12.94 -9.02 -8.06
N ILE A 42 12.17 -10.06 -7.74
CA ILE A 42 11.01 -9.95 -6.86
C ILE A 42 11.41 -9.57 -5.43
N GLU A 43 12.49 -10.17 -4.92
CA GLU A 43 13.05 -9.82 -3.61
C GLU A 43 13.49 -8.35 -3.59
N PHE A 44 14.26 -7.93 -4.58
CA PHE A 44 14.67 -6.53 -4.73
C PHE A 44 13.48 -5.57 -4.84
N PHE A 45 12.48 -5.93 -5.65
CA PHE A 45 11.26 -5.15 -5.81
C PHE A 45 10.54 -4.99 -4.48
N ASN A 46 10.27 -6.09 -3.77
CA ASN A 46 9.55 -6.05 -2.49
C ASN A 46 10.31 -5.25 -1.43
N GLU A 47 11.63 -5.45 -1.30
CA GLU A 47 12.43 -4.66 -0.37
C GLU A 47 12.41 -3.17 -0.68
N THR A 48 12.56 -2.80 -1.96
CA THR A 48 12.55 -1.41 -2.39
C THR A 48 11.18 -0.79 -2.16
N PHE A 49 10.14 -1.56 -2.48
CA PHE A 49 8.76 -1.17 -2.31
C PHE A 49 8.46 -0.87 -0.83
N GLU A 50 8.80 -1.78 0.08
CA GLU A 50 8.57 -1.59 1.52
C GLU A 50 9.35 -0.39 2.08
N LYS A 51 10.63 -0.25 1.70
CA LYS A 51 11.50 0.84 2.17
C LYS A 51 11.04 2.22 1.69
N MET A 52 10.35 2.31 0.55
CA MET A 52 9.92 3.57 -0.03
C MET A 52 8.45 3.88 0.26
N VAL A 53 7.57 2.89 0.13
CA VAL A 53 6.12 3.11 0.18
C VAL A 53 5.62 3.18 1.62
N TYR A 54 6.09 2.32 2.53
CA TYR A 54 5.60 2.36 3.91
C TYR A 54 5.89 3.70 4.60
N PRO A 55 7.10 4.28 4.53
CA PRO A 55 7.33 5.58 5.14
C PRO A 55 6.47 6.70 4.55
N VAL A 56 6.21 6.65 3.24
CA VAL A 56 5.34 7.63 2.56
C VAL A 56 3.89 7.47 3.01
N VAL A 57 3.39 6.24 3.07
CA VAL A 57 2.03 5.95 3.54
C VAL A 57 1.88 6.31 5.02
N GLU A 58 2.83 5.95 5.88
CA GLU A 58 2.84 6.35 7.29
C GLU A 58 2.82 7.87 7.44
N LYS A 59 3.63 8.59 6.66
CA LYS A 59 3.66 10.04 6.69
C LYS A 59 2.34 10.67 6.22
N ILE A 60 1.76 10.15 5.13
CA ILE A 60 0.45 10.60 4.64
C ILE A 60 -0.62 10.35 5.70
N LEU A 61 -0.64 9.15 6.28
CA LEU A 61 -1.55 8.81 7.36
C LEU A 61 -1.36 9.77 8.53
N ASP A 62 -0.12 10.02 8.97
CA ASP A 62 0.18 10.96 10.05
C ASP A 62 -0.29 12.38 9.79
N ASP A 63 -0.22 12.83 8.54
CA ASP A 63 -0.63 14.16 8.13
C ASP A 63 -2.15 14.29 7.90
N LEU A 64 -2.91 13.18 7.91
CA LEU A 64 -4.36 13.24 7.84
C LEU A 64 -4.96 13.96 9.06
N PRO A 65 -5.99 14.80 8.87
CA PRO A 65 -6.79 15.33 9.96
C PRO A 65 -7.26 14.21 10.89
N LEU A 66 -7.34 14.50 12.18
CA LEU A 66 -7.73 13.50 13.18
C LEU A 66 -9.08 12.87 12.78
N THR A 67 -10.05 13.68 12.34
CA THR A 67 -11.37 13.26 11.85
C THR A 67 -11.29 12.18 10.77
N ASP A 68 -10.36 12.33 9.82
CA ASP A 68 -10.24 11.45 8.66
C ASP A 68 -9.51 10.15 9.06
N LYS A 69 -8.57 10.23 10.01
CA LYS A 69 -8.01 9.05 10.68
C LYS A 69 -9.09 8.29 11.45
N TRP A 70 -9.99 9.00 12.14
CA TRP A 70 -11.10 8.38 12.86
C TRP A 70 -12.08 7.72 11.88
N GLU A 71 -12.44 8.34 10.76
CA GLU A 71 -13.27 7.68 9.74
C GLU A 71 -12.57 6.49 9.09
N TYR A 72 -11.25 6.53 8.89
CA TYR A 72 -10.50 5.37 8.39
C TYR A 72 -10.50 4.19 9.37
N VAL A 73 -10.30 4.45 10.68
CA VAL A 73 -10.24 3.40 11.72
C VAL A 73 -11.65 2.96 12.17
N TYR A 74 -12.60 3.89 12.21
CA TYR A 74 -13.92 3.76 12.84
C TYR A 74 -15.10 3.99 11.90
N GLY A 75 -14.88 4.36 10.63
CA GLY A 75 -15.94 4.43 9.61
C GLY A 75 -16.64 3.09 9.36
N ASN A 76 -16.12 2.01 9.95
CA ASN A 76 -16.77 0.69 10.01
C ASN A 76 -17.43 0.36 11.38
N ARG A 77 -17.47 1.29 12.35
CA ARG A 77 -17.85 1.05 13.76
C ARG A 77 -18.70 2.19 14.33
N SER A 78 -20.00 2.14 14.06
CA SER A 78 -21.02 3.09 14.56
C SER A 78 -21.13 3.17 16.09
N ASP A 79 -20.58 2.20 16.82
CA ASP A 79 -20.55 2.13 18.28
C ASP A 79 -19.55 3.10 18.92
N ILE A 80 -18.53 3.53 18.19
CA ILE A 80 -17.44 4.36 18.73
C ILE A 80 -17.72 5.85 18.54
N GLN A 81 -18.38 6.23 17.45
CA GLN A 81 -18.81 7.60 17.18
C GLN A 81 -19.75 8.13 18.27
N LYS A 82 -20.74 7.33 18.71
CA LYS A 82 -21.66 7.69 19.82
C LYS A 82 -20.98 7.93 21.17
N LYS A 83 -19.88 7.23 21.46
CA LYS A 83 -19.16 7.37 22.74
C LYS A 83 -18.33 8.65 22.80
N LEU A 84 -17.91 9.17 21.65
CA LEU A 84 -17.13 10.40 21.54
C LEU A 84 -18.03 11.63 21.63
N GLU A 85 -19.18 11.63 20.95
CA GLU A 85 -20.18 12.71 21.05
C GLU A 85 -20.64 12.94 22.50
N THR A 86 -20.85 11.85 23.26
CA THR A 86 -21.25 11.93 24.68
C THR A 86 -20.11 12.28 25.65
N ALA A 87 -18.86 12.26 25.19
CA ALA A 87 -17.70 12.68 25.96
C ALA A 87 -17.43 14.19 25.81
N ASP A 88 -17.67 14.75 24.61
CA ASP A 88 -17.53 16.18 24.34
C ASP A 88 -18.63 17.02 25.02
N ASP A 89 -19.84 16.49 25.18
CA ASP A 89 -20.92 17.15 25.94
C ASP A 89 -20.64 17.31 27.45
N LYS A 90 -19.50 16.79 27.95
CA LYS A 90 -19.12 16.82 29.37
C LYS A 90 -17.85 17.66 29.65
N ALA A 91 -17.28 18.35 28.67
CA ALA A 91 -16.18 19.30 28.85
C ALA A 91 -16.70 20.75 28.86
#